data_AF-A0AB72ZSA4-F1
#
_entry.id   AF-A0AB72ZSA4-F1
#
_cell.length_a   1.000
_cell.length_b   1.000
_cell.length_c   1.000
_cell.angle_alpha   90.00
_cell.angle_beta   90.00
_cell.angle_gamma   90.00
#
_symmetry.space_group_name_H-M   'P 1'
#
loop_
_entity.id
_entity.type
_entity.pdbx_description
1 polymer ?
#
loop_
_entity_poly.entity_id
_entity_poly.type
_entity_poly.pdbx_seq_one_letter_code
_entity_poly.pdbx_strand_id
1 'polypeptide(L)'
;MLLNGWLQLQCGHAERACILLDALLTLNPEHLAGRRCRLVALLNNNQGERAEKEAQWLISHDPLQAGNWLCLSRAQQLNGDLDKARHAYQHYLELKDHNESP
;
A
#
# COMPACT_ATOMS: atom_id res chain seq x y z
N MET A 1 -2.00 -15.91 9.46
CA MET A 1 -2.76 -14.64 9.42
C MET A 1 -2.64 -13.90 8.09
N LEU A 2 -1.45 -13.84 7.46
CA LEU A 2 -1.27 -13.20 6.14
C LEU A 2 -2.20 -13.76 5.05
N LEU A 3 -2.24 -15.08 4.85
CA LEU A 3 -3.09 -15.72 3.83
C LEU A 3 -4.58 -15.44 4.05
N ASN A 4 -5.02 -15.39 5.31
CA ASN A 4 -6.40 -15.05 5.67
C ASN A 4 -6.70 -13.57 5.41
N GLY A 5 -5.79 -12.65 5.76
CA GLY A 5 -5.92 -11.23 5.43
C GLY A 5 -6.00 -10.98 3.91
N TRP A 6 -5.18 -11.69 3.13
CA TRP A 6 -5.23 -11.65 1.67
C TRP A 6 -6.53 -12.25 1.10
N LEU A 7 -7.01 -13.36 1.66
CA LEU A 7 -8.29 -13.96 1.27
C LEU A 7 -9.47 -13.02 1.55
N GLN A 8 -9.48 -12.34 2.70
CA GLN A 8 -10.54 -11.37 3.02
C GLN A 8 -10.54 -10.19 2.04
N LEU A 9 -9.38 -9.77 1.51
CA LEU A 9 -9.31 -8.76 0.45
C LEU A 9 -9.97 -9.24 -0.85
N GLN A 10 -9.69 -10.48 -1.25
CA GLN A 10 -10.32 -11.09 -2.43
C GLN A 10 -11.84 -11.21 -2.26
N CYS A 11 -12.31 -11.44 -1.03
CA CYS A 11 -13.73 -11.54 -0.71
C CYS A 11 -14.42 -10.18 -0.43
N GLY A 12 -13.73 -9.05 -0.64
CA GLY A 12 -14.30 -7.70 -0.45
C GLY A 12 -14.43 -7.24 1.00
N HIS A 13 -13.95 -8.01 1.98
CA HIS A 13 -14.01 -7.66 3.40
C HIS A 13 -12.77 -6.87 3.84
N ALA A 14 -12.56 -5.70 3.22
CA ALA A 14 -11.38 -4.87 3.44
C ALA A 14 -11.18 -4.47 4.92
N GLU A 15 -12.27 -4.17 5.64
CA GLU A 15 -12.23 -3.85 7.07
C GLU A 15 -11.71 -5.03 7.93
N ARG A 16 -12.21 -6.24 7.69
CA ARG A 16 -11.76 -7.45 8.42
C ARG A 16 -10.29 -7.77 8.09
N ALA A 17 -9.89 -7.56 6.84
CA ALA A 17 -8.50 -7.70 6.44
C ALA A 17 -7.60 -6.73 7.24
N CYS A 18 -8.00 -5.47 7.38
CA CYS A 18 -7.28 -4.49 8.20
C CYS A 18 -7.11 -4.97 9.65
N ILE A 19 -8.18 -5.46 10.30
CA ILE A 19 -8.11 -5.94 11.69
C ILE A 19 -7.11 -7.10 11.83
N LEU A 20 -7.18 -8.09 10.94
CA LEU A 20 -6.28 -9.25 10.97
C LEU A 20 -4.82 -8.86 10.72
N LEU A 21 -4.59 -7.89 9.84
CA LEU A 21 -3.26 -7.41 9.50
C LEU A 21 -2.70 -6.46 10.57
N ASP A 22 -3.53 -5.68 11.24
CA ASP A 22 -3.17 -4.87 12.41
C ASP A 22 -2.68 -5.80 13.55
N ALA A 23 -3.40 -6.88 13.81
CA ALA A 23 -2.98 -7.89 14.79
C ALA A 23 -1.66 -8.58 14.41
N LEU A 24 -1.48 -8.95 13.13
CA LEU A 24 -0.24 -9.52 12.63
C LEU A 24 0.95 -8.57 12.87
N LEU A 25 0.80 -7.29 12.54
CA LEU A 25 1.88 -6.31 12.65
C LEU A 25 2.15 -5.87 14.09
N THR A 26 1.21 -6.08 15.00
CA THR A 26 1.46 -5.91 16.44
C THR A 26 2.46 -6.97 16.94
N LEU A 27 2.38 -8.19 16.40
CA LEU A 27 3.28 -9.30 16.76
C LEU A 27 4.61 -9.26 16.00
N ASN A 28 4.59 -8.79 14.74
CA ASN A 28 5.77 -8.66 13.91
C ASN A 28 5.74 -7.33 13.11
N PRO A 29 6.23 -6.23 13.69
CA PRO A 29 6.14 -4.90 13.09
C PRO A 29 6.94 -4.73 11.81
N GLU A 30 7.97 -5.54 11.57
CA GLU A 30 8.85 -5.42 10.39
C GLU A 30 8.43 -6.34 9.24
N HIS A 31 7.30 -7.03 9.37
CA HIS A 31 6.83 -7.97 8.37
C HIS A 31 6.34 -7.26 7.08
N LEU A 32 7.26 -7.02 6.15
CA LEU A 32 7.06 -6.26 4.90
C LEU A 32 5.85 -6.73 4.08
N ALA A 33 5.69 -8.03 3.88
CA ALA A 33 4.55 -8.57 3.12
C ALA A 33 3.20 -8.25 3.81
N GLY A 34 3.17 -8.27 5.15
CA GLY A 34 1.99 -7.94 5.95
C GLY A 34 1.64 -6.47 5.86
N ARG A 35 2.64 -5.59 5.88
CA ARG A 35 2.48 -4.15 5.65
C ARG A 35 1.94 -3.85 4.26
N ARG A 36 2.48 -4.49 3.22
CA ARG A 36 1.96 -4.36 1.85
C ARG A 36 0.51 -4.85 1.73
N CYS A 37 0.17 -5.99 2.33
CA CYS A 37 -1.23 -6.45 2.38
C CYS A 37 -2.13 -5.46 3.13
N ARG A 38 -1.66 -4.87 4.24
CA ARG A 38 -2.42 -3.89 5.01
C ARG A 38 -2.65 -2.62 4.20
N LEU A 39 -1.63 -2.13 3.50
CA LEU A 39 -1.75 -0.99 2.61
C LEU A 39 -2.87 -1.19 1.58
N VAL A 40 -2.90 -2.34 0.91
CA VAL A 40 -3.99 -2.67 -0.03
C VAL A 40 -5.35 -2.72 0.67
N ALA A 41 -5.42 -3.27 1.88
CA ALA A 41 -6.64 -3.29 2.67
C ALA A 41 -7.13 -1.89 3.07
N LEU A 42 -6.23 -1.00 3.48
CA LEU A 42 -6.53 0.38 3.82
C LEU A 42 -7.08 1.14 2.60
N LEU A 43 -6.45 0.96 1.43
CA LEU A 43 -6.91 1.55 0.18
C LEU A 43 -8.31 1.06 -0.22
N ASN A 44 -8.58 -0.24 -0.07
CA ASN A 44 -9.88 -0.81 -0.38
C ASN A 44 -10.96 -0.47 0.66
N ASN A 45 -10.55 -0.05 1.87
CA ASN A 45 -11.44 0.43 2.92
C ASN A 45 -11.54 1.97 2.96
N ASN A 46 -11.10 2.67 1.90
CA ASN A 46 -11.09 4.14 1.77
C ASN A 46 -10.37 4.89 2.90
N GLN A 47 -9.42 4.24 3.58
CA GLN A 47 -8.64 4.85 4.67
C GLN A 47 -7.39 5.53 4.11
N GLY A 48 -7.59 6.55 3.28
CA GLY A 48 -6.53 7.24 2.52
C GLY A 48 -5.37 7.75 3.40
N GLU A 49 -5.64 8.42 4.51
CA GLU A 49 -4.60 8.97 5.39
C GLU A 49 -3.72 7.87 6.01
N ARG A 50 -4.32 6.76 6.45
CA ARG A 50 -3.58 5.60 6.98
C ARG A 50 -2.79 4.90 5.88
N ALA A 51 -3.38 4.77 4.69
CA ALA A 51 -2.73 4.16 3.53
C ALA A 51 -1.51 5.00 3.09
N GLU A 52 -1.62 6.32 3.08
CA GLU A 52 -0.53 7.22 2.69
C GLU A 52 0.69 7.05 3.62
N LYS A 53 0.46 7.03 4.94
CA LYS A 53 1.52 6.81 5.93
C LYS A 53 2.20 5.44 5.75
N GLU A 54 1.42 4.39 5.52
CA GLU A 54 1.96 3.04 5.31
C GLU A 54 2.76 2.94 4.00
N ALA A 55 2.28 3.58 2.93
CA ALA A 55 2.97 3.61 1.65
C ALA A 55 4.30 4.37 1.74
N GLN A 56 4.33 5.53 2.43
CA GLN A 56 5.56 6.30 2.67
C GLN A 56 6.60 5.50 3.47
N TRP A 57 6.15 4.77 4.50
CA TRP A 57 7.03 3.87 5.26
C TRP A 57 7.58 2.76 4.35
N LEU A 58 6.74 2.14 3.52
CA LEU A 58 7.20 1.09 2.60
C LEU A 58 8.18 1.60 1.53
N ILE A 59 7.99 2.83 1.05
CA ILE A 59 8.91 3.49 0.11
C ILE A 59 10.25 3.79 0.77
N SER A 60 10.27 4.24 2.02
CA SER A 60 11.54 4.53 2.71
C SER A 60 12.38 3.27 2.97
N HIS A 61 11.75 2.09 3.03
CA HIS A 61 12.43 0.80 3.22
C HIS A 61 12.78 0.11 1.90
N ASP A 62 11.97 0.30 0.86
CA ASP A 62 12.17 -0.27 -0.47
C ASP A 62 11.72 0.73 -1.55
N PRO A 63 12.62 1.68 -1.91
CA PRO A 63 12.28 2.76 -2.85
C PRO A 63 12.07 2.28 -4.29
N LEU A 64 12.65 1.14 -4.66
CA LEU A 64 12.64 0.60 -6.03
C LEU A 64 11.39 -0.24 -6.32
N GLN A 65 10.63 -0.60 -5.29
CA GLN A 65 9.36 -1.29 -5.46
C GLN A 65 8.29 -0.33 -6.01
N ALA A 66 8.18 -0.25 -7.34
CA ALA A 66 7.24 0.61 -8.06
C ALA A 66 5.79 0.51 -7.51
N GLY A 67 5.33 -0.70 -7.16
CA GLY A 67 3.99 -0.91 -6.60
C GLY A 67 3.67 -0.09 -5.34
N ASN A 68 4.67 0.26 -4.52
CA ASN A 68 4.49 1.11 -3.34
C ASN A 68 4.14 2.56 -3.76
N TRP A 69 4.76 3.08 -4.83
CA TRP A 69 4.48 4.41 -5.39
C TRP A 69 3.08 4.50 -6.00
N LEU A 70 2.64 3.45 -6.69
CA LEU A 70 1.27 3.36 -7.19
C LEU A 70 0.24 3.39 -6.04
N CYS A 71 0.51 2.67 -4.95
CA CYS A 71 -0.34 2.69 -3.77
C CYS A 71 -0.36 4.07 -3.08
N LEU A 72 0.78 4.77 -3.02
CA LEU A 72 0.87 6.13 -2.50
C LEU A 72 0.00 7.10 -3.31
N SER A 73 0.10 7.05 -4.64
CA SER A 73 -0.74 7.86 -5.53
C SER A 73 -2.22 7.63 -5.24
N ARG A 74 -2.65 6.36 -5.14
CA ARG A 74 -4.05 6.03 -4.85
C ARG A 74 -4.49 6.53 -3.47
N ALA A 75 -3.63 6.45 -2.44
CA ALA A 75 -3.93 6.97 -1.12
C ALA A 75 -4.16 8.49 -1.14
N GLN A 76 -3.33 9.22 -1.88
CA GLN A 76 -3.44 10.68 -2.03
C GLN A 76 -4.68 11.08 -2.82
N GLN A 77 -5.08 10.30 -3.83
CA GLN A 77 -6.36 10.49 -4.52
C GLN A 77 -7.55 10.35 -3.56
N LEU A 78 -7.53 9.34 -2.67
CA LEU A 78 -8.58 9.17 -1.65
C LEU A 78 -8.62 10.35 -0.66
N ASN A 79 -7.48 10.97 -0.38
CA ASN A 79 -7.38 12.16 0.47
C ASN A 79 -7.78 13.47 -0.25
N GLY A 80 -7.96 13.44 -1.58
CA GLY A 80 -8.23 14.64 -2.39
C GLY A 80 -6.98 15.43 -2.81
N ASP A 81 -5.78 14.96 -2.43
CA ASP A 81 -4.49 15.58 -2.73
C ASP A 81 -4.00 15.22 -4.15
N LEU A 82 -4.71 15.68 -5.19
CA LEU A 82 -4.47 15.26 -6.58
C LEU A 82 -3.09 15.64 -7.12
N ASP A 83 -2.51 16.75 -6.65
CA ASP A 83 -1.17 17.18 -7.08
C ASP A 83 -0.10 16.20 -6.58
N LYS A 84 -0.15 15.84 -5.29
CA LYS A 84 0.75 14.83 -4.73
C LYS A 84 0.57 13.48 -5.42
N ALA A 85 -0.68 13.08 -5.65
CA ALA A 85 -0.99 11.83 -6.33
C ALA A 85 -0.34 11.76 -7.71
N ARG A 86 -0.39 12.87 -8.47
CA ARG A 86 0.26 12.97 -9.78
C ARG A 86 1.78 12.77 -9.69
N HIS A 87 2.44 13.40 -8.72
CA HIS A 87 3.87 13.23 -8.49
C HIS A 87 4.22 11.78 -8.12
N ALA A 88 3.46 11.15 -7.21
CA ALA A 88 3.69 9.76 -6.85
C ALA A 88 3.48 8.80 -8.03
N TYR A 89 2.49 9.07 -8.89
CA TYR A 89 2.25 8.27 -10.09
C TYR A 89 3.36 8.44 -11.14
N GLN A 90 3.94 9.63 -11.27
CA GLN A 90 5.10 9.85 -12.15
C GLN A 90 6.29 8.99 -11.74
N HIS A 91 6.63 8.97 -10.44
CA HIS A 91 7.68 8.08 -9.94
C HIS A 91 7.39 6.59 -10.17
N TYR A 92 6.12 6.17 -10.07
CA TYR A 92 5.74 4.81 -10.43
C TYR A 92 6.05 4.48 -11.90
N LEU A 93 5.73 5.39 -12.83
CA LEU A 93 6.02 5.21 -14.25
C LEU A 93 7.53 5.19 -14.52
N GLU A 94 8.29 6.11 -13.92
CA GLU A 94 9.76 6.14 -14.04
C GLU A 94 10.37 4.79 -13.64
N LEU A 95 10.01 4.25 -12.48
CA LEU A 95 10.53 2.97 -12.00
C LEU A 95 10.10 1.78 -12.87
N LYS A 96 8.89 1.83 -13.45
CA LYS A 96 8.41 0.79 -14.36
C LYS A 96 9.22 0.80 -15.66
N ASP A 97 9.41 1.97 -16.26
CA ASP A 97 10.15 2.12 -17.51
C ASP A 97 11.63 1.71 -17.37
N HIS A 98 12.25 2.02 -16.21
CA HIS A 98 13.62 1.57 -15.91
C HIS A 98 13.73 0.04 -15.74
N ASN A 99 12.71 -0.62 -15.19
CA ASN A 99 12.70 -2.07 -15.01
C ASN A 99 12.32 -2.85 -16.28
N GLU A 100 11.64 -2.20 -17.23
CA GLU A 100 11.27 -2.77 -18.54
C GLU A 100 12.33 -2.53 -19.63
N SER A 101 13.37 -1.76 -19.32
CA SER A 101 14.51 -1.54 -20.21
C SER A 101 15.50 -2.74 -20.13
N PRO A 102 15.75 -3.44 -21.25
CA PRO A 102 16.56 -4.68 -21.27
C PRO A 102 18.07 -4.48 -21.04
#